data_AF-A0A534XWP9-F1
#
_entry.id   AF-A0A534XWP9-F1
#
_cell.length_a   1.000
_cell.length_b   1.000
_cell.length_c   1.000
_cell.angle_alpha   90.00
_cell.angle_beta   90.00
_cell.angle_gamma   90.00
#
_symmetry.space_group_name_H-M   'P 1'
#
loop_
_entity.id
_entity.type
_entity.pdbx_description
1 polymer ?
#
loop_
_entity_poly.entity_id
_entity_poly.type
_entity_poly.pdbx_seq_one_letter_code
_entity_poly.pdbx_strand_id
1 'polypeptide(L)'
;MAISQKIAPCLWFDNQAEEAAKFYVSIFKSSKVVSVARYPEAGQQTHGRPAGSVMTVEFELEGLRFTALNGGPLFKFNEAVSMQVICESQEEVDSLWEKLSEGGAPGPCGWLKDKYGLSWQVTPKRLLELLQSREPAKAQRAMNAMLRMKKIDIAEIERAVKG
;
A
#
# COMPACT_ATOMS: atom_id res chain seq x y z
N MET A 1 -15.83 1.68 -23.19
CA MET A 1 -14.42 1.34 -22.91
C MET A 1 -14.00 2.16 -21.70
N ALA A 2 -13.77 1.51 -20.56
CA ALA A 2 -13.37 2.20 -19.34
C ALA A 2 -12.03 2.90 -19.58
N ILE A 3 -11.93 4.15 -19.12
CA ILE A 3 -10.79 5.05 -19.32
C ILE A 3 -9.50 4.33 -18.91
N SER A 4 -8.59 4.15 -19.89
CA SER A 4 -7.21 3.74 -19.62
C SER A 4 -6.53 4.87 -18.86
N GLN A 5 -6.21 4.63 -17.58
CA GLN A 5 -5.50 5.58 -16.74
C GLN A 5 -4.22 6.06 -17.46
N LYS A 6 -4.12 7.36 -17.78
CA LYS A 6 -3.01 7.91 -18.59
C LYS A 6 -1.66 7.88 -17.84
N ILE A 7 -1.70 7.94 -16.52
CA ILE A 7 -0.54 7.91 -15.62
C ILE A 7 -0.82 6.87 -14.54
N ALA A 8 0.00 5.84 -14.44
CA ALA A 8 -0.13 4.80 -13.44
C ALA A 8 1.16 4.60 -12.64
N PRO A 9 1.07 4.29 -11.33
CA PRO A 9 2.24 3.91 -10.57
C PRO A 9 2.82 2.59 -11.12
N CYS A 10 4.14 2.57 -11.28
CA CYS A 10 4.90 1.37 -11.60
C CYS A 10 5.71 0.95 -10.37
N LEU A 11 5.42 -0.24 -9.86
CA LEU A 11 5.99 -0.81 -8.66
C LEU A 11 7.10 -1.79 -9.03
N TRP A 12 8.31 -1.54 -8.56
CA TRP A 12 9.49 -2.33 -8.90
C TRP A 12 9.68 -3.50 -7.94
N PHE A 13 9.74 -4.72 -8.47
CA PHE A 13 9.99 -5.95 -7.74
C PHE A 13 11.21 -6.68 -8.30
N ASP A 14 11.79 -7.58 -7.51
CA ASP A 14 12.95 -8.35 -7.93
C ASP A 14 12.54 -9.43 -8.94
N ASN A 15 11.59 -10.27 -8.54
CA ASN A 15 10.96 -11.30 -9.35
C ASN A 15 9.54 -11.68 -8.89
N GLN A 16 9.00 -10.99 -7.89
CA GLN A 16 7.75 -11.35 -7.20
C GLN A 16 6.51 -10.56 -7.67
N ALA A 17 6.56 -9.84 -8.80
CA ALA A 17 5.46 -8.98 -9.25
C ALA A 17 4.08 -9.67 -9.32
N GLU A 18 4.01 -10.90 -9.83
CA GLU A 18 2.75 -11.64 -9.92
C GLU A 18 2.25 -12.11 -8.55
N GLU A 19 3.15 -12.53 -7.67
CA GLU A 19 2.81 -12.90 -6.29
C GLU A 19 2.29 -11.70 -5.51
N ALA A 20 2.96 -10.55 -5.63
CA ALA A 20 2.57 -9.31 -5.00
C ALA A 20 1.19 -8.83 -5.47
N ALA A 21 0.96 -8.81 -6.79
CA ALA A 21 -0.35 -8.46 -7.34
C ALA A 21 -1.47 -9.37 -6.81
N LYS A 22 -1.25 -10.70 -6.79
CA LYS A 22 -2.22 -11.66 -6.26
C LYS A 22 -2.46 -11.48 -4.76
N PHE A 23 -1.40 -11.21 -4.00
CA PHE A 23 -1.49 -10.92 -2.57
C PHE A 23 -2.36 -9.68 -2.33
N TYR A 24 -2.09 -8.55 -3.00
CA TYR A 24 -2.89 -7.34 -2.83
C TYR A 24 -4.35 -7.55 -3.25
N VAL A 25 -4.60 -8.23 -4.37
CA VAL A 25 -5.96 -8.56 -4.82
C VAL A 25 -6.71 -9.45 -3.82
N SER A 26 -6.01 -10.28 -3.04
CA SER A 26 -6.65 -11.08 -1.98
C SER A 26 -7.05 -10.26 -0.74
N ILE A 27 -6.47 -9.07 -0.56
CA ILE A 27 -6.69 -8.21 0.61
C ILE A 27 -7.85 -7.25 0.39
N PHE A 28 -7.90 -6.61 -0.78
CA PHE A 28 -8.84 -5.54 -1.11
C PHE A 28 -10.12 -6.06 -1.77
N LYS A 29 -11.25 -5.44 -1.48
CA LYS A 29 -12.58 -5.94 -1.89
C LYS A 29 -12.84 -5.69 -3.37
N SER A 30 -12.59 -4.47 -3.84
CA SER A 30 -12.76 -4.11 -5.24
C SER A 30 -11.42 -4.18 -5.96
N SER A 31 -11.00 -5.40 -6.29
CA SER A 31 -9.67 -5.63 -6.83
C SER A 31 -9.65 -6.75 -7.87
N LYS A 32 -8.66 -6.72 -8.77
CA LYS A 32 -8.44 -7.76 -9.77
C LYS A 32 -7.05 -7.67 -10.37
N VAL A 33 -6.51 -8.82 -10.79
CA VAL A 33 -5.44 -8.87 -11.78
C VAL A 33 -6.06 -8.61 -13.15
N VAL A 34 -5.48 -7.72 -13.93
CA VAL A 34 -6.00 -7.36 -15.25
C VAL A 34 -5.25 -8.05 -16.38
N SER A 35 -3.92 -8.06 -16.33
CA SER A 35 -3.11 -8.70 -17.37
C SER A 35 -1.74 -9.09 -16.84
N VAL A 36 -1.11 -10.06 -17.50
CA VAL A 36 0.26 -10.51 -17.22
C VAL A 36 1.02 -10.51 -18.53
N ALA A 37 2.08 -9.70 -18.63
CA ALA A 37 3.01 -9.73 -19.74
C ALA A 37 4.25 -10.55 -19.37
N ARG A 38 4.76 -11.31 -20.34
CA ARG A 38 5.93 -12.19 -20.15
C ARG A 38 7.07 -11.73 -21.04
N TYR A 39 8.30 -11.98 -20.59
CA TYR A 39 9.49 -11.69 -21.38
C TYR A 39 9.50 -12.56 -22.65
N PRO A 40 9.70 -11.96 -23.85
CA PRO A 40 10.00 -12.72 -25.05
C PRO A 40 11.45 -13.22 -25.02
N GLU A 41 11.81 -14.07 -25.99
CA GLU A 41 13.21 -14.45 -26.23
C GLU A 41 14.05 -13.25 -26.74
N ALA A 42 13.42 -12.34 -27.48
CA ALA A 42 14.05 -11.14 -27.98
C ALA A 42 14.54 -10.23 -26.84
N GLY A 43 15.83 -9.87 -26.88
CA GLY A 43 16.44 -9.00 -25.88
C GLY A 43 16.98 -9.71 -24.65
N GLN A 44 16.92 -11.06 -24.58
CA GLN A 44 17.39 -11.83 -23.43
C GLN A 44 18.84 -11.54 -23.04
N GLN A 45 19.72 -11.30 -24.01
CA GLN A 45 21.12 -10.91 -23.77
C GLN A 45 21.27 -9.53 -23.09
N THR A 46 20.24 -8.68 -23.16
CA THR A 46 20.22 -7.34 -22.57
C THR A 46 19.54 -7.33 -21.20
N HIS A 47 18.34 -7.91 -21.09
CA HIS A 47 17.59 -7.89 -19.83
C HIS A 47 17.92 -9.07 -18.91
N GLY A 48 18.57 -10.12 -19.41
CA GLY A 48 19.03 -11.27 -18.61
C GLY A 48 17.91 -12.11 -17.99
N ARG A 49 16.68 -12.04 -18.52
CA ARG A 49 15.51 -12.76 -17.96
C ARG A 49 15.14 -13.96 -18.83
N PRO A 50 14.73 -15.09 -18.24
CA PRO A 50 14.26 -16.24 -19.02
C PRO A 50 13.02 -15.90 -19.86
N ALA A 51 12.98 -16.37 -21.11
CA ALA A 51 11.78 -16.27 -21.92
C ALA A 51 10.58 -16.95 -21.20
N GLY A 52 9.40 -16.34 -21.28
CA GLY A 52 8.18 -16.80 -20.61
C GLY A 52 8.07 -16.44 -19.12
N SER A 53 9.14 -15.95 -18.49
CA SER A 53 9.07 -15.40 -17.13
C SER A 53 8.23 -14.11 -17.11
N VAL A 54 7.61 -13.81 -15.97
CA VAL A 54 6.75 -12.62 -15.83
C VAL A 54 7.59 -11.36 -15.93
N MET A 55 7.21 -10.46 -16.82
CA MET A 55 7.80 -9.14 -16.99
C MET A 55 7.02 -8.10 -16.19
N THR A 56 5.74 -7.94 -16.50
CA THR A 56 4.85 -7.03 -15.77
C THR A 56 3.51 -7.67 -15.46
N VAL A 57 2.87 -7.19 -14.40
CA VAL A 57 1.50 -7.53 -14.03
C VAL A 57 0.73 -6.25 -13.83
N GLU A 58 -0.36 -6.11 -14.57
CA GLU A 58 -1.32 -5.03 -14.33
C GLU A 58 -2.39 -5.52 -13.37
N PHE A 59 -2.68 -4.72 -12.35
CA PHE A 59 -3.72 -5.02 -11.37
C PHE A 59 -4.41 -3.74 -10.91
N GLU A 60 -5.58 -3.89 -10.31
CA GLU A 60 -6.43 -2.81 -9.84
C GLU A 60 -6.78 -3.04 -8.37
N LEU A 61 -6.64 -2.02 -7.54
CA LEU A 61 -7.05 -2.01 -6.13
C LEU A 61 -7.95 -0.80 -5.89
N GLU A 62 -9.17 -1.01 -5.42
CA GLU A 62 -10.14 0.04 -5.05
C GLU A 62 -10.29 1.12 -6.15
N GLY A 63 -10.30 0.68 -7.42
CA GLY A 63 -10.45 1.54 -8.60
C GLY A 63 -9.16 2.20 -9.11
N LEU A 64 -8.01 2.01 -8.45
CA LEU A 64 -6.72 2.52 -8.90
C LEU A 64 -5.91 1.42 -9.60
N ARG A 65 -5.40 1.71 -10.80
CA ARG A 65 -4.62 0.75 -11.59
C ARG A 65 -3.12 0.93 -11.39
N PHE A 66 -2.43 -0.20 -11.30
CA PHE A 66 -0.99 -0.31 -11.06
C PHE A 66 -0.33 -1.22 -12.09
N THR A 67 0.96 -0.99 -12.30
CA THR A 67 1.85 -1.94 -12.97
C THR A 67 2.88 -2.44 -11.97
N ALA A 68 2.98 -3.75 -11.75
CA ALA A 68 4.12 -4.36 -11.08
C ALA A 68 5.14 -4.82 -12.13
N LEU A 69 6.42 -4.50 -11.94
CA LEU A 69 7.52 -4.81 -12.87
C LEU A 69 8.57 -5.67 -12.17
N ASN A 70 8.92 -6.81 -12.78
CA ASN A 70 10.05 -7.63 -12.35
C ASN A 70 11.38 -7.08 -12.90
N GLY A 71 11.91 -6.04 -12.27
CA GLY A 71 13.12 -5.35 -12.69
C GLY A 71 14.41 -5.84 -12.02
N GLY A 72 14.32 -6.61 -10.93
CA GLY A 72 15.48 -7.21 -10.25
C GLY A 72 15.93 -6.38 -9.05
N PRO A 73 16.95 -6.85 -8.29
CA PRO A 73 17.29 -6.33 -6.97
C PRO A 73 17.97 -4.95 -6.94
N LEU A 74 17.98 -4.24 -8.09
CA LEU A 74 18.64 -2.96 -8.27
C LEU A 74 17.99 -1.83 -7.47
N PHE A 75 16.66 -1.82 -7.40
CA PHE A 75 15.90 -0.78 -6.73
C PHE A 75 15.01 -1.39 -5.66
N LYS A 76 14.92 -0.68 -4.52
CA LYS A 76 14.12 -1.10 -3.37
C LYS A 76 13.12 -0.01 -3.02
N PHE A 77 11.94 -0.43 -2.57
CA PHE A 77 10.98 0.50 -2.00
C PHE A 77 11.54 1.20 -0.76
N ASN A 78 11.09 2.43 -0.58
CA ASN A 78 11.28 3.21 0.62
C ASN A 78 10.01 4.01 0.89
N GLU A 79 10.04 4.84 1.92
CA GLU A 79 8.91 5.59 2.43
C GLU A 79 8.56 6.82 1.56
N ALA A 80 9.40 7.18 0.58
CA ALA A 80 9.18 8.35 -0.27
C ALA A 80 7.93 8.24 -1.14
N VAL A 81 7.54 7.01 -1.49
CA VAL A 81 6.23 6.71 -2.08
C VAL A 81 5.57 5.64 -1.21
N SER A 82 4.35 5.92 -0.77
CA SER A 82 3.54 5.00 0.02
C SER A 82 2.10 4.99 -0.46
N MET A 83 1.43 3.86 -0.25
CA MET A 83 0.01 3.72 -0.53
C MET A 83 -0.79 4.02 0.73
N GLN A 84 -1.55 5.11 0.71
CA GLN A 84 -2.43 5.47 1.82
C GLN A 84 -3.83 4.92 1.58
N VAL A 85 -4.31 4.11 2.52
CA VAL A 85 -5.66 3.56 2.53
C VAL A 85 -6.46 4.26 3.62
N ILE A 86 -7.57 4.88 3.22
CA ILE A 86 -8.48 5.57 4.13
C ILE A 86 -9.52 4.57 4.61
N CYS A 87 -9.49 4.27 5.90
CA CYS A 87 -10.39 3.31 6.52
C CYS A 87 -11.59 4.03 7.16
N GLU A 88 -12.79 3.47 7.02
CA GLU A 88 -14.02 4.03 7.57
C GLU A 88 -14.31 3.51 8.99
N SER A 89 -13.74 2.36 9.39
CA SER A 89 -13.93 1.77 10.73
C SER A 89 -12.67 1.14 11.32
N GLN A 90 -12.72 0.81 12.62
CA GLN A 90 -11.61 0.12 13.31
C GLN A 90 -11.42 -1.30 12.79
N GLU A 91 -12.50 -2.00 12.44
CA GLU A 91 -12.42 -3.37 11.89
C GLU A 91 -11.69 -3.39 10.54
N GLU A 92 -11.88 -2.36 9.72
CA GLU A 92 -11.15 -2.20 8.47
C GLU A 92 -9.67 -1.91 8.72
N VAL A 93 -9.36 -1.01 9.67
CA VAL A 93 -7.98 -0.74 10.11
C VAL A 93 -7.30 -2.03 10.56
N ASP A 94 -7.95 -2.79 11.43
CA ASP A 94 -7.41 -4.04 11.96
C ASP A 94 -7.19 -5.06 10.85
N SER A 95 -8.20 -5.32 10.01
CA SER A 95 -8.08 -6.28 8.91
C SER A 95 -6.95 -5.93 7.94
N LEU A 96 -6.86 -4.67 7.51
CA LEU A 96 -5.83 -4.25 6.56
C LEU A 96 -4.45 -4.23 7.19
N TRP A 97 -4.33 -3.75 8.43
CA TRP A 97 -3.08 -3.73 9.15
C TRP A 97 -2.49 -5.12 9.32
N GLU A 98 -3.28 -6.08 9.82
CA GLU A 98 -2.80 -7.45 10.04
C GLU A 98 -2.36 -8.10 8.73
N LYS A 99 -3.18 -8.00 7.67
CA LYS A 99 -2.87 -8.61 6.37
C LYS A 99 -1.66 -7.97 5.70
N LEU A 100 -1.56 -6.64 5.67
CA LEU A 100 -0.47 -5.95 4.98
C LEU A 100 0.85 -6.02 5.75
N SER A 101 0.82 -6.16 7.08
CA SER A 101 2.03 -6.33 7.88
C SER A 101 2.50 -7.79 7.97
N GLU A 102 1.74 -8.76 7.44
CA GLU A 102 2.13 -10.16 7.42
C GLU A 102 3.44 -10.38 6.65
N GLY A 103 4.47 -10.89 7.34
CA GLY A 103 5.82 -11.04 6.78
C GLY A 103 6.56 -9.73 6.52
N GLY A 104 5.98 -8.59 6.90
CA GLY A 104 6.53 -7.26 6.77
C GLY A 104 6.98 -6.67 8.11
N ALA A 105 6.94 -5.34 8.22
CA ALA A 105 7.39 -4.60 9.39
C ALA A 105 6.40 -3.47 9.78
N PRO A 106 5.83 -3.51 11.00
CA PRO A 106 5.07 -2.40 11.55
C PRO A 106 5.90 -1.12 11.72
N GLY A 107 5.38 0.00 11.22
CA GLY A 107 5.93 1.35 11.40
C GLY A 107 5.11 2.19 12.39
N PRO A 108 5.51 3.45 12.61
CA PRO A 108 4.80 4.37 13.49
C PRO A 108 3.56 4.99 12.80
N CYS A 109 2.62 5.51 13.57
CA CYS A 109 1.56 6.42 13.09
C CYS A 109 0.71 5.88 11.92
N GLY A 110 0.42 4.58 11.90
CA GLY A 110 -0.35 3.93 10.84
C GLY A 110 0.50 3.49 9.64
N TRP A 111 1.83 3.67 9.68
CA TRP A 111 2.73 3.19 8.64
C TRP A 111 3.11 1.73 8.84
N LEU A 112 3.34 1.01 7.74
CA LEU A 112 3.96 -0.31 7.73
C LEU A 112 4.70 -0.52 6.41
N LYS A 113 5.60 -1.50 6.38
CA LYS A 113 6.11 -2.10 5.14
C LYS A 113 5.56 -3.50 5.02
N ASP A 114 5.09 -3.87 3.82
CA ASP A 114 4.69 -5.25 3.56
C ASP A 114 5.91 -6.18 3.37
N LYS A 115 5.66 -7.48 3.15
CA LYS A 115 6.72 -8.47 2.93
C LYS A 115 7.59 -8.24 1.69
N TYR A 116 7.17 -7.36 0.78
CA TYR A 116 7.94 -6.95 -0.40
C TYR A 116 8.68 -5.62 -0.17
N GLY A 117 8.48 -4.98 0.99
CA GLY A 117 9.09 -3.71 1.38
C GLY A 117 8.31 -2.48 0.93
N LEU A 118 7.16 -2.62 0.26
CA LEU A 118 6.34 -1.48 -0.16
C LEU A 118 5.73 -0.81 1.08
N SER A 119 5.81 0.53 1.12
CA SER A 119 5.31 1.32 2.24
C SER A 119 3.80 1.56 2.12
N TRP A 120 3.07 1.29 3.20
CA TRP A 120 1.63 1.51 3.31
C TRP A 120 1.30 2.40 4.51
N GLN A 121 0.22 3.17 4.40
CA GLN A 121 -0.38 3.92 5.50
C GLN A 121 -1.83 3.46 5.66
N VAL A 122 -2.14 2.76 6.75
CA VAL A 122 -3.51 2.39 7.12
C VAL A 122 -4.05 3.49 8.02
N THR A 123 -4.78 4.44 7.42
CA THR A 123 -5.17 5.69 8.08
C THR A 123 -6.70 5.73 8.25
N PRO A 124 -7.22 5.74 9.48
CA PRO A 124 -8.65 5.97 9.68
C PRO A 124 -9.02 7.38 9.23
N LYS A 125 -10.13 7.52 8.51
CA LYS A 125 -10.71 8.83 8.15
C LYS A 125 -10.88 9.74 9.36
N ARG A 126 -11.30 9.16 10.49
CA ARG A 126 -11.50 9.89 11.74
C ARG A 126 -10.24 10.57 12.26
N LEU A 127 -9.07 9.92 12.10
CA LEU A 127 -7.79 10.51 12.48
C LEU A 127 -7.50 11.76 11.63
N LEU A 128 -7.71 11.69 10.31
CA LEU A 128 -7.50 12.84 9.41
C LEU A 128 -8.40 14.03 9.77
N GLU A 129 -9.68 13.78 10.02
CA GLU A 129 -10.63 14.82 10.46
C GLU A 129 -10.17 15.52 11.74
N LEU A 130 -9.69 14.75 12.72
CA LEU A 130 -9.24 15.29 14.00
C LEU A 130 -7.94 16.08 13.87
N LEU A 131 -7.01 15.63 13.03
CA LEU A 131 -5.77 16.36 12.74
C LEU A 131 -6.03 17.67 11.97
N GLN A 132 -7.08 17.71 11.15
CA GLN A 132 -7.51 18.89 10.39
C GLN A 132 -8.57 19.74 11.13
N SER A 133 -8.83 19.44 12.40
CA SER A 133 -9.79 20.16 13.22
C SER A 133 -9.49 21.67 13.26
N ARG A 134 -10.52 22.50 13.11
CA ARG A 134 -10.42 23.97 13.27
C ARG A 134 -10.12 24.39 14.72
N GLU A 135 -10.29 23.49 15.68
CA GLU A 135 -9.89 23.67 17.07
C GLU A 135 -8.46 23.15 17.27
N PRO A 136 -7.44 24.03 17.42
CA PRO A 136 -6.03 23.60 17.45
C PRO A 136 -5.71 22.66 18.62
N ALA A 137 -6.38 22.83 19.75
CA ALA A 137 -6.21 21.96 20.92
C ALA A 137 -6.62 20.50 20.61
N LYS A 138 -7.69 20.30 19.83
CA LYS A 138 -8.12 18.96 19.40
C LYS A 138 -7.09 18.33 18.47
N ALA A 139 -6.62 19.07 17.47
CA ALA A 139 -5.59 18.60 16.54
C ALA A 139 -4.29 18.24 17.27
N GLN A 140 -3.86 19.05 18.24
CA GLN A 140 -2.67 18.78 19.05
C GLN A 140 -2.80 17.50 19.87
N ARG A 141 -3.96 17.27 20.50
CA ARG A 141 -4.20 16.05 21.29
C ARG A 141 -4.28 14.80 20.41
N ALA A 142 -4.94 14.90 19.25
CA ALA A 142 -4.97 13.81 18.26
C ALA A 142 -3.56 13.46 17.78
N MET A 143 -2.75 14.48 17.43
CA MET A 143 -1.35 14.31 17.03
C MET A 143 -0.53 13.63 18.13
N ASN A 144 -0.62 14.12 19.37
CA ASN A 144 0.14 13.58 20.50
C ASN A 144 -0.19 12.11 20.79
N ALA A 145 -1.46 11.72 20.62
CA ALA A 145 -1.89 10.34 20.77
C ALA A 145 -1.39 9.46 19.61
N MET A 146 -1.55 9.92 18.36
CA MET A 146 -1.09 9.21 17.16
C MET A 146 0.42 8.93 17.17
N LEU A 147 1.25 9.88 17.63
CA LEU A 147 2.71 9.73 17.68
C LEU A 147 3.19 8.59 18.58
N ARG A 148 2.32 8.06 19.46
CA ARG A 148 2.62 6.94 20.36
C ARG A 148 2.16 5.59 19.79
N MET A 149 1.46 5.61 18.66
CA MET A 149 0.83 4.44 18.06
C MET A 149 1.67 3.88 16.92
N LYS A 150 1.55 2.55 16.73
CA LYS A 150 1.92 1.90 15.46
C LYS A 150 0.66 1.72 14.62
N LYS A 151 -0.17 0.74 14.94
CA LYS A 151 -1.54 0.64 14.45
C LYS A 151 -2.39 1.72 15.11
N ILE A 152 -3.25 2.39 14.35
CA ILE A 152 -4.12 3.43 14.89
C ILE A 152 -5.31 2.79 15.62
N ASP A 153 -5.56 3.24 16.85
CA ASP A 153 -6.78 2.96 17.61
C ASP A 153 -7.66 4.22 17.60
N ILE A 154 -8.80 4.15 16.89
CA ILE A 154 -9.71 5.28 16.73
C ILE A 154 -10.26 5.73 18.10
N ALA A 155 -10.63 4.78 18.96
CA ALA A 155 -11.25 5.08 20.25
C ALA A 155 -10.26 5.75 21.22
N GLU A 156 -8.98 5.38 21.19
CA GLU A 156 -7.93 6.02 21.98
C GLU A 156 -7.65 7.45 21.50
N ILE A 157 -7.59 7.68 20.18
CA ILE A 157 -7.47 9.02 19.61
C ILE A 157 -8.66 9.89 20.05
N GLU A 158 -9.89 9.38 19.97
CA GLU A 158 -11.08 10.12 20.39
C GLU A 158 -11.09 10.43 21.89
N ARG A 159 -10.62 9.49 22.72
CA ARG A 159 -10.48 9.70 24.17
C ARG A 159 -9.46 10.81 24.46
N ALA A 160 -8.33 10.80 23.76
CA ALA A 160 -7.31 11.84 23.90
C ALA A 160 -7.84 13.22 23.52
N VAL A 161 -8.69 13.32 22.49
CA VAL A 161 -9.26 14.60 22.04
C VAL A 161 -10.31 15.15 23.01
N LYS A 162 -10.99 14.30 23.79
CA LYS A 162 -12.01 14.71 24.78
C LYS A 162 -11.44 15.27 26.08
N GLY A 163 -10.23 14.86 26.48
CA GLY A 163 -9.52 15.40 27.64
C GLY A 163 -8.90 16.77 27.38
#